data_AF-A0A962YMF5-F1
#
_entry.id   AF-A0A962YMF5-F1
#
_cell.length_a   1.000
_cell.length_b   1.000
_cell.length_c   1.000
_cell.angle_alpha   90.00
_cell.angle_beta   90.00
_cell.angle_gamma   90.00
#
_symmetry.space_group_name_H-M   'P 1'
#
loop_
_entity.id
_entity.type
_entity.pdbx_description
1 polymer ?
#
loop_
_entity_poly.entity_id
_entity_poly.type
_entity_poly.pdbx_seq_one_letter_code
_entity_poly.pdbx_strand_id
1 'polypeptide(L)'
;MIGLLNRLQDLLDSLRGLDFLAPLAMRLYLVPVFWMAGTKKLADIDSTIAWFGNPDWGLGLPMPELMAWAAALTEAGGAILLLIGLATR
;
A
#
# COMPACT_ATOMS: atom_id res chain seq x y z
N MET A 1 43.34 -11.41 9.35
CA MET A 1 41.92 -11.46 9.76
C MET A 1 41.18 -10.15 9.48
N ILE A 2 41.71 -8.99 9.91
CA ILE A 2 41.09 -7.67 9.70
C ILE A 2 40.93 -7.29 8.21
N GLY A 3 41.93 -7.58 7.35
CA GLY A 3 41.84 -7.25 5.92
C GLY A 3 40.73 -7.99 5.15
N LEU A 4 40.33 -9.19 5.58
CA LEU A 4 39.19 -9.90 4.99
C LEU A 4 37.87 -9.25 5.42
N LEU A 5 37.76 -8.89 6.71
CA LEU A 5 36.59 -8.20 7.26
C LEU A 5 36.36 -6.85 6.57
N ASN A 6 37.43 -6.08 6.35
CA ASN A 6 37.32 -4.79 5.64
C ASN A 6 36.85 -4.97 4.19
N ARG A 7 37.36 -5.99 3.46
CA ARG A 7 36.89 -6.27 2.09
C ARG A 7 35.42 -6.68 2.04
N LEU A 8 34.95 -7.46 3.02
CA LEU A 8 33.53 -7.81 3.13
C LEU A 8 32.68 -6.57 3.43
N GLN A 9 33.16 -5.66 4.27
CA GLN A 9 32.50 -4.39 4.54
C GLN A 9 32.44 -3.49 3.30
N ASP A 10 33.53 -3.36 2.55
CA ASP A 10 33.58 -2.57 1.32
C ASP A 10 32.59 -3.10 0.27
N LEU A 11 32.42 -4.43 0.20
CA LEU A 11 31.40 -5.06 -0.66
C LEU A 11 29.98 -4.72 -0.21
N LEU A 12 29.68 -4.73 1.10
CA LEU A 12 28.38 -4.33 1.63
C LEU A 12 28.11 -2.83 1.42
N ASP A 13 29.13 -1.99 1.58
CA ASP A 13 29.01 -0.55 1.35
C ASP A 13 28.74 -0.23 -0.13
N SER A 14 29.30 -1.02 -1.06
CA SER A 14 28.95 -0.94 -2.48
C SER A 14 27.48 -1.27 -2.77
N LEU A 15 26.80 -2.05 -1.92
CA LEU A 15 25.39 -2.42 -2.09
C LEU A 15 24.43 -1.35 -1.57
N ARG A 16 24.88 -0.40 -0.75
CA ARG A 16 24.03 0.70 -0.22
C ARG A 16 23.39 1.54 -1.33
N GLY A 17 24.03 1.62 -2.50
CA GLY A 17 23.45 2.25 -3.68
C GLY A 17 22.15 1.60 -4.16
N LEU A 18 21.84 0.38 -3.72
CA LEU A 18 20.63 -0.37 -4.05
C LEU A 18 19.55 -0.30 -2.96
N ASP A 19 19.76 0.44 -1.86
CA ASP A 19 18.79 0.53 -0.76
C ASP A 19 17.43 1.10 -1.22
N PHE A 20 17.38 1.82 -2.35
CA PHE A 20 16.14 2.30 -2.96
C PHE A 20 15.29 1.19 -3.59
N LEU A 21 15.87 0.02 -3.89
CA LEU A 21 15.16 -1.09 -4.50
C LEU A 21 14.11 -1.68 -3.57
N ALA A 22 14.40 -1.79 -2.28
CA ALA A 22 13.44 -2.30 -1.29
C ALA A 22 12.15 -1.45 -1.23
N PRO A 23 12.20 -0.13 -1.00
CA PRO A 23 11.00 0.70 -1.00
C PRO A 23 10.38 0.83 -2.40
N LEU A 24 11.15 0.72 -3.48
CA LEU A 24 10.61 0.71 -4.85
C LEU A 24 9.80 -0.58 -5.12
N ALA A 25 10.34 -1.74 -4.77
CA ALA A 25 9.68 -3.03 -4.93
C ALA A 25 8.38 -3.08 -4.10
N MET A 26 8.41 -2.59 -2.86
CA MET A 26 7.22 -2.51 -2.02
C MET A 26 6.12 -1.66 -2.65
N ARG A 27 6.47 -0.50 -3.23
CA ARG A 27 5.52 0.36 -3.95
C ARG A 27 4.93 -0.34 -5.17
N LEU A 28 5.78 -0.90 -6.04
CA LEU A 28 5.33 -1.59 -7.25
C LEU A 28 4.44 -2.81 -6.96
N TYR A 29 4.64 -3.47 -5.82
CA TYR A 29 3.76 -4.55 -5.37
C TYR A 29 2.41 -4.03 -4.86
N LEU A 30 2.41 -2.99 -4.01
CA LEU A 30 1.21 -2.50 -3.35
C LEU A 30 0.30 -1.66 -4.26
N VAL A 31 0.87 -0.89 -5.20
CA VAL A 31 0.10 -0.07 -6.15
C VAL A 31 -0.99 -0.86 -6.88
N PRO A 32 -0.70 -1.99 -7.56
CA PRO A 32 -1.74 -2.75 -8.26
C PRO A 32 -2.77 -3.38 -7.30
N VAL A 33 -2.36 -3.74 -6.09
CA VAL A 33 -3.27 -4.29 -5.06
C VAL A 33 -4.29 -3.22 -4.63
N PHE A 34 -3.82 -2.03 -4.25
CA PHE A 34 -4.69 -0.94 -3.84
C PHE A 34 -5.51 -0.39 -5.00
N TRP A 35 -4.94 -0.31 -6.20
CA TRP A 35 -5.68 0.11 -7.39
C TRP A 35 -6.84 -0.85 -7.68
N MET A 36 -6.57 -2.15 -7.68
CA MET A 36 -7.61 -3.15 -7.92
C MET A 36 -8.68 -3.15 -6.83
N ALA A 37 -8.29 -3.04 -5.55
CA ALA A 37 -9.24 -2.98 -4.44
C ALA A 37 -10.11 -1.72 -4.50
N GLY A 38 -9.49 -0.55 -4.69
CA GLY A 38 -10.17 0.74 -4.71
C GLY A 38 -11.08 0.90 -5.91
N THR A 39 -10.62 0.54 -7.12
CA THR A 39 -11.48 0.62 -8.33
C THR A 39 -12.68 -0.32 -8.27
N LYS A 40 -12.53 -1.51 -7.68
CA LYS A 40 -13.67 -2.42 -7.44
C LYS A 40 -14.67 -1.82 -6.46
N LYS A 41 -14.21 -1.22 -5.36
CA LYS A 41 -15.09 -0.53 -4.40
C LYS A 41 -15.80 0.67 -5.02
N LEU A 42 -15.10 1.45 -5.86
CA LEU A 42 -15.69 2.60 -6.54
C LEU A 42 -16.70 2.18 -7.63
N ALA A 43 -16.49 1.04 -8.29
CA ALA A 43 -17.40 0.52 -9.29
C ALA A 43 -18.73 0.03 -8.70
N ASP A 44 -18.71 -0.44 -7.45
CA ASP A 44 -19.90 -0.89 -6.72
C ASP A 44 -19.87 -0.41 -5.27
N ILE A 45 -20.03 0.90 -5.10
CA ILE A 45 -19.93 1.54 -3.78
C ILE A 45 -21.13 1.19 -2.92
N ASP A 46 -22.33 1.02 -3.50
CA ASP A 46 -23.55 0.69 -2.77
C ASP A 46 -23.44 -0.68 -2.09
N SER A 47 -22.90 -1.68 -2.79
CA SER A 47 -22.60 -3.00 -2.22
C SER A 47 -21.55 -2.91 -1.10
N THR A 48 -20.53 -2.07 -1.29
CA THR A 48 -19.52 -1.81 -0.26
C THR A 48 -20.15 -1.18 0.99
N ILE A 49 -21.03 -0.19 0.83
CA ILE A 49 -21.76 0.46 1.94
C ILE A 49 -22.65 -0.55 2.66
N ALA A 50 -23.38 -1.39 1.92
CA ALA A 50 -24.22 -2.43 2.49
C ALA A 50 -23.41 -3.43 3.33
N TRP A 51 -22.24 -3.86 2.84
CA TRP A 51 -21.32 -4.73 3.59
C TRP A 51 -20.71 -4.03 4.80
N PHE A 52 -20.39 -2.73 4.71
CA PHE A 52 -19.90 -1.97 5.86
C PHE A 52 -20.97 -1.84 6.96
N GLY A 53 -22.25 -1.67 6.60
CA GLY A 53 -23.32 -1.37 7.55
C GLY A 53 -24.04 -2.58 8.13
N ASN A 54 -23.97 -3.75 7.49
CA ASN A 54 -24.70 -4.93 7.97
C ASN A 54 -23.93 -5.68 9.08
N PRO A 55 -24.48 -5.87 10.28
CA PRO A 55 -23.81 -6.58 11.38
C PRO A 55 -23.91 -8.12 11.31
N ASP A 56 -24.85 -8.67 10.54
CA ASP A 56 -25.10 -10.12 10.46
C ASP A 56 -24.13 -10.82 9.51
N TRP A 57 -23.77 -10.17 8.40
CA TRP A 57 -22.87 -10.73 7.36
C TRP A 57 -21.77 -9.77 6.89
N GLY A 58 -21.80 -8.53 7.39
CA GLY A 58 -20.84 -7.48 7.08
C GLY A 58 -19.99 -7.08 8.29
N LEU A 59 -19.50 -5.83 8.28
CA LEU A 59 -18.70 -5.29 9.39
C LEU A 59 -19.55 -4.67 10.51
N GLY A 60 -20.80 -4.26 10.24
CA GLY A 60 -21.66 -3.59 11.21
C GLY A 60 -21.12 -2.25 11.73
N LEU A 61 -20.42 -1.48 10.90
CA LEU A 61 -19.81 -0.21 11.28
C LEU A 61 -20.82 0.93 11.36
N PRO A 62 -20.61 1.90 12.28
CA PRO A 62 -21.36 3.15 12.26
C PRO A 62 -20.97 3.97 11.02
N MET A 63 -21.93 4.75 10.50
CA MET A 63 -21.74 5.62 9.32
C MET A 63 -21.12 4.90 8.11
N PRO A 64 -21.74 3.81 7.61
CA PRO A 64 -21.16 2.94 6.60
C PRO A 64 -20.89 3.64 5.27
N GLU A 65 -21.72 4.61 4.89
CA GLU A 65 -21.53 5.43 3.69
C GLU A 65 -20.20 6.20 3.73
N LEU A 66 -19.96 6.94 4.81
CA LEU A 66 -18.72 7.69 5.00
C LEU A 66 -17.50 6.76 5.00
N MET A 67 -17.60 5.63 5.71
CA MET A 67 -16.51 4.68 5.83
C MET A 67 -16.17 3.98 4.50
N ALA A 68 -17.17 3.58 3.73
CA ALA A 68 -16.97 2.97 2.41
C ALA A 68 -16.30 3.95 1.44
N TRP A 69 -16.76 5.21 1.40
CA TRP A 69 -16.14 6.24 0.58
C TRP A 69 -14.71 6.55 1.04
N ALA A 70 -14.48 6.69 2.34
CA ALA A 70 -13.14 6.90 2.89
C ALA A 70 -12.19 5.76 2.51
N ALA A 71 -12.63 4.50 2.64
CA ALA A 71 -11.84 3.33 2.26
C ALA A 71 -11.55 3.31 0.75
N ALA A 72 -12.58 3.45 -0.09
CA ALA A 72 -12.44 3.38 -1.55
C ALA A 72 -11.52 4.49 -2.10
N LEU A 73 -11.68 5.72 -1.62
CA LEU A 73 -10.87 6.86 -2.02
C LEU A 73 -9.43 6.75 -1.51
N THR A 74 -9.23 6.28 -0.28
CA THR A 74 -7.89 6.08 0.27
C THR A 74 -7.16 4.95 -0.45
N GLU A 75 -7.84 3.90 -0.87
CA GLU A 75 -7.23 2.82 -1.66
C GLU A 75 -6.90 3.28 -3.08
N ALA A 76 -7.85 3.86 -3.82
CA ALA A 76 -7.62 4.28 -5.20
C ALA A 76 -6.66 5.49 -5.30
N GLY A 77 -6.89 6.51 -4.47
CA GLY A 77 -6.02 7.69 -4.38
C GLY A 77 -4.67 7.36 -3.77
N GLY A 78 -4.65 6.54 -2.71
CA GLY A 78 -3.42 6.07 -2.09
C GLY A 78 -2.54 5.26 -3.04
N ALA A 79 -3.12 4.46 -3.93
CA ALA A 79 -2.37 3.79 -4.99
C ALA A 79 -1.61 4.78 -5.90
N ILE A 80 -2.26 5.89 -6.27
CA ILE A 80 -1.62 6.95 -7.08
C ILE A 80 -0.49 7.63 -6.29
N LEU A 81 -0.74 7.99 -5.03
CA LEU A 81 0.27 8.60 -4.16
C LEU A 81 1.48 7.67 -3.94
N LEU A 82 1.21 6.38 -3.77
CA LEU A 82 2.22 5.34 -3.58
C LEU A 82 3.07 5.12 -4.84
N LEU A 83 2.45 5.18 -6.02
CA LEU A 83 3.15 5.10 -7.30
C LEU A 83 4.12 6.28 -7.49
N ILE A 84 3.67 7.49 -7.14
CA ILE A 84 4.50 8.70 -7.17
C ILE A 84 5.61 8.64 -6.08
N GLY A 85 5.37 7.89 -5.01
CA GLY A 85 6.28 7.83 -3.85
C GLY A 85 6.17 9.07 -2.96
N LEU A 86 4.99 9.66 -2.87
CA LEU A 86 4.73 10.78 -1.95
C LEU A 86 4.61 10.25 -0.52
N ALA A 87 5.31 10.86 0.44
CA ALA A 87 5.31 10.48 1.86
C ALA A 87 5.75 9.02 2.15
N THR A 88 6.60 8.43 1.30
CA THR A 88 7.11 7.05 1.46
C THR A 88 8.60 6.98 1.82
N ARG A 89 9.18 8.05 2.36
CA ARG A 89 10.60 8.21 2.65
C ARG A 89 10.79 9.06 3.89
#